data_AF-A0A496XRT7-F1
#
_entry.id   AF-A0A496XRT7-F1
#
_cell.length_a   1.000
_cell.length_b   1.000
_cell.length_c   1.000
_cell.angle_alpha   90.00
_cell.angle_beta   90.00
_cell.angle_gamma   90.00
#
_symmetry.space_group_name_H-M   'P 1'
#
loop_
_entity.id
_entity.type
_entity.pdbx_description
1 polymer ?
#
loop_
_entity_poly.entity_id
_entity_poly.type
_entity_poly.pdbx_seq_one_letter_code
_entity_poly.pdbx_strand_id
1 'polypeptide(L)'
;MLSFKFKIVLLFLIPSLSFGFNDLTCLSNGFETTVTHKAKPFGLIENFLTVSKDTCVLDINVKKWEVWKRKWSVDICRLPVHIKYGTGAVDIYKRKGSCPPYASDAVGNEYCQKLKELEKLILDEGLIFAKGLKEDLNSEHGKVYCIYLLLQGYLRDGIIYGPESKSIFPGVVIEKVEVVEPLKEEEKSATPSSSF
;
A
#
# COMPACT_ATOMS: atom_id res chain seq x y z
N MET A 1 20.05 -57.86 39.91
CA MET A 1 18.93 -57.70 38.97
C MET A 1 18.16 -56.43 39.34
N LEU A 2 18.45 -55.30 38.70
CA LEU A 2 17.70 -54.06 38.88
C LEU A 2 17.16 -53.64 37.51
N SER A 3 15.87 -53.86 37.27
CA SER A 3 15.20 -53.52 36.02
C SER A 3 14.53 -52.15 36.16
N PHE A 4 15.23 -51.08 35.75
CA PHE A 4 14.66 -49.75 35.63
C PHE A 4 13.67 -49.72 34.45
N LYS A 5 12.36 -49.69 34.76
CA LYS A 5 11.29 -49.46 33.78
C LYS A 5 11.24 -47.97 33.45
N PHE A 6 12.06 -47.52 32.52
CA PHE A 6 11.93 -46.18 31.94
C PHE A 6 10.69 -46.14 31.04
N LYS A 7 9.61 -45.51 31.53
CA LYS A 7 8.50 -45.11 30.67
C LYS A 7 8.96 -43.92 29.84
N ILE A 8 9.39 -44.17 28.61
CA ILE A 8 9.62 -43.13 27.62
C ILE A 8 8.25 -42.53 27.29
N VAL A 9 7.92 -41.43 27.96
CA VAL A 9 6.84 -40.53 27.54
C VAL A 9 7.37 -39.78 26.34
N LEU A 10 7.15 -40.35 25.16
CA LEU A 10 7.42 -39.72 23.88
C LEU A 10 6.42 -38.57 23.71
N LEU A 11 6.80 -37.40 24.21
CA LEU A 11 6.08 -36.15 23.97
C LEU A 11 6.24 -35.82 22.48
N PHE A 12 5.28 -36.26 21.66
CA PHE A 12 5.14 -35.81 20.28
C PHE A 12 4.86 -34.30 20.31
N LEU A 13 5.91 -33.50 20.17
CA LEU A 13 5.81 -32.10 19.77
C LEU A 13 5.30 -32.10 18.33
N ILE A 14 3.99 -32.16 18.14
CA ILE A 14 3.38 -31.86 16.85
C ILE A 14 3.61 -30.36 16.64
N PRO A 15 4.44 -29.93 15.68
CA PRO A 15 4.55 -28.52 15.38
C PRO A 15 3.16 -28.07 14.93
N SER A 16 2.54 -27.17 15.69
CA SER A 16 1.38 -26.44 15.22
C SER A 16 1.82 -25.66 13.99
N LEU A 17 1.52 -26.22 12.81
CA LEU A 17 1.61 -25.52 11.54
C LEU A 17 0.67 -24.31 11.66
N SER A 18 1.22 -23.17 12.06
CA SER A 18 0.55 -21.89 11.91
C SER A 18 0.55 -21.58 10.43
N PHE A 19 -0.47 -22.08 9.73
CA PHE A 19 -0.78 -21.64 8.39
C PHE A 19 -1.12 -20.16 8.49
N GLY A 20 -0.26 -19.31 7.92
CA GLY A 20 -0.56 -17.89 7.87
C GLY A 20 -1.84 -17.62 7.09
N PHE A 21 -2.37 -16.42 7.27
CA PHE A 21 -3.56 -16.00 6.54
C PHE A 21 -3.32 -16.12 5.03
N ASN A 22 -4.33 -16.61 4.32
CA ASN A 22 -4.32 -16.71 2.86
C ASN A 22 -4.65 -15.33 2.26
N ASP A 23 -4.06 -14.98 1.12
CA ASP A 23 -4.36 -13.75 0.37
C ASP A 23 -5.87 -13.51 0.21
N LEU A 24 -6.63 -14.58 -0.04
CA LEU A 24 -8.09 -14.53 -0.15
C LEU A 24 -8.76 -14.05 1.16
N THR A 25 -8.26 -14.49 2.32
CA THR A 25 -8.81 -14.09 3.63
C THR A 25 -8.51 -12.64 3.97
N CYS A 26 -7.34 -12.14 3.56
CA CYS A 26 -7.00 -10.71 3.66
C CYS A 26 -7.93 -9.88 2.78
N LEU A 27 -8.22 -10.35 1.57
CA LEU A 27 -9.10 -9.66 0.63
C LEU A 27 -10.58 -9.73 1.03
N SER A 28 -11.07 -10.83 1.61
CA SER A 28 -12.49 -11.02 1.94
C SER A 28 -12.92 -10.42 3.26
N ASN A 29 -12.04 -10.39 4.26
CA ASN A 29 -12.43 -10.01 5.61
C ASN A 29 -12.33 -8.50 5.83
N GLY A 30 -13.35 -7.93 6.48
CA GLY A 30 -13.28 -6.59 7.04
C GLY A 30 -12.64 -6.62 8.42
N PHE A 31 -11.87 -5.59 8.76
CA PHE A 31 -11.25 -5.46 10.08
C PHE A 31 -10.88 -4.02 10.39
N GLU A 32 -10.68 -3.76 11.67
CA GLU A 32 -10.11 -2.52 12.18
C GLU A 32 -9.03 -2.86 13.22
N THR A 33 -7.97 -2.06 13.26
CA THR A 33 -6.96 -2.10 14.32
C THR A 33 -6.32 -0.72 14.51
N THR A 34 -5.84 -0.46 15.72
CA THR A 34 -5.10 0.75 16.05
C THR A 34 -3.76 0.36 16.67
N VAL A 35 -2.67 0.74 16.00
CA VAL A 35 -1.30 0.61 16.51
C VAL A 35 -0.96 1.88 17.27
N THR A 36 -0.53 1.71 18.52
CA THR A 36 -0.14 2.84 19.40
C THR A 36 1.29 2.65 19.87
N HIS A 37 2.10 3.71 19.77
CA HIS A 37 3.47 3.69 20.25
C HIS A 37 3.93 5.08 20.70
N LYS A 38 4.97 5.09 21.54
CA LYS A 38 5.52 6.32 22.12
C LYS A 38 6.51 6.98 21.16
N ALA A 39 6.37 8.28 20.96
CA ALA A 39 7.29 9.09 20.17
C ALA A 39 8.53 9.52 20.98
N LYS A 40 9.70 9.51 20.34
CA LYS A 40 10.96 10.06 20.88
C LYS A 40 10.92 11.60 20.86
N PRO A 41 11.68 12.32 21.73
CA PRO A 41 12.73 11.85 22.65
C PRO A 41 12.32 11.60 24.11
N PHE A 42 11.10 11.94 24.54
CA PHE A 42 10.69 11.81 25.96
C PHE A 42 9.61 10.75 26.23
N GLY A 43 9.04 10.11 25.20
CA GLY A 43 8.05 9.03 25.38
C GLY A 43 6.74 9.43 26.06
N LEU A 44 6.52 10.75 26.27
CA LEU A 44 5.29 11.33 26.83
C LEU A 44 4.20 11.52 25.78
N ILE A 45 4.56 11.34 24.51
CA ILE A 45 3.73 11.61 23.36
C ILE A 45 3.43 10.28 22.70
N GLU A 46 2.16 10.05 22.37
CA GLU A 46 1.72 8.85 21.66
C GLU A 46 1.35 9.18 20.22
N ASN A 47 1.77 8.31 19.31
CA ASN A 47 1.34 8.28 17.93
C ASN A 47 0.35 7.13 17.76
N PHE A 48 -0.73 7.41 17.03
CA PHE A 48 -1.78 6.44 16.72
C PHE A 48 -1.86 6.25 15.21
N LEU A 49 -1.78 5.00 14.77
CA LEU A 49 -2.11 4.57 13.43
C LEU A 49 -3.35 3.68 13.51
N THR A 50 -4.49 4.18 13.04
CA THR A 50 -5.69 3.39 12.86
C THR A 50 -5.78 2.96 11.40
N VAL A 51 -5.88 1.66 11.15
CA VAL A 51 -6.17 1.12 9.83
C VAL A 51 -7.46 0.32 9.89
N SER A 52 -8.30 0.52 8.88
CA SER A 52 -9.52 -0.25 8.71
C SER A 52 -9.70 -0.66 7.26
N LYS A 53 -10.28 -1.84 7.08
CA LYS A 53 -10.69 -2.38 5.79
C LYS A 53 -12.16 -2.72 5.87
N ASP A 54 -12.93 -2.12 4.97
CA ASP A 54 -14.33 -2.48 4.72
C ASP A 54 -14.45 -2.94 3.27
N THR A 55 -14.47 -4.26 3.07
CA THR A 55 -14.43 -4.91 1.76
C THR A 55 -13.29 -4.35 0.88
N CYS A 56 -13.59 -3.38 0.02
CA CYS A 56 -12.68 -2.75 -0.94
C CYS A 56 -12.05 -1.43 -0.44
N VAL A 57 -12.59 -0.84 0.63
CA VAL A 57 -12.16 0.47 1.10
C VAL A 57 -11.15 0.29 2.23
N LEU A 58 -9.95 0.80 2.00
CA LEU A 58 -8.88 0.86 2.99
C LEU A 58 -8.82 2.29 3.51
N ASP A 59 -9.10 2.46 4.80
CA ASP A 59 -8.95 3.74 5.48
C ASP A 59 -7.73 3.67 6.40
N ILE A 60 -6.84 4.66 6.26
CA ILE A 60 -5.63 4.79 7.05
C ILE A 60 -5.69 6.17 7.70
N ASN A 61 -5.69 6.20 9.03
CA ASN A 61 -5.74 7.42 9.81
C ASN A 61 -4.54 7.48 10.75
N VAL A 62 -3.79 8.56 10.68
CA VAL A 62 -2.71 8.84 11.61
C VAL A 62 -3.05 10.07 12.43
N LYS A 63 -2.96 9.90 13.75
CA LYS A 63 -3.02 10.97 14.72
C LYS A 63 -1.67 11.07 15.42
N LYS A 64 -0.93 12.14 15.11
CA LYS A 64 0.27 12.54 15.85
C LYS A 64 -0.11 13.72 16.73
N TRP A 65 -0.02 13.53 18.04
CA TRP A 65 -0.46 14.52 19.03
C TRP A 65 -1.96 14.80 18.87
N GLU A 66 -2.51 15.76 19.61
CA GLU A 66 -3.96 16.04 19.53
C GLU A 66 -4.37 16.78 18.23
N VAL A 67 -3.39 17.39 17.54
CA VAL A 67 -3.62 18.41 16.51
C VAL A 67 -3.32 17.91 15.09
N TRP A 68 -2.40 16.96 14.90
CA TRP A 68 -2.01 16.50 13.57
C TRP A 68 -2.78 15.24 13.19
N LYS A 69 -3.77 15.40 12.31
CA LYS A 69 -4.56 14.30 11.75
C LYS A 69 -4.34 14.22 10.26
N ARG A 70 -4.02 13.02 9.76
CA ARG A 70 -3.94 12.74 8.32
C ARG A 70 -4.78 11.52 8.03
N LYS A 71 -5.54 11.56 6.94
CA LYS A 71 -6.40 10.46 6.50
C LYS A 71 -6.12 10.14 5.04
N TRP A 72 -5.97 8.86 4.76
CA TRP A 72 -5.96 8.30 3.42
C TRP A 72 -7.15 7.36 3.29
N SER A 73 -7.75 7.35 2.11
CA SER A 73 -8.80 6.42 1.74
C SER A 73 -8.51 5.88 0.35
N VAL A 74 -8.49 4.55 0.21
CA VAL A 74 -8.12 3.87 -1.02
C VAL A 74 -9.20 2.84 -1.34
N ASP A 75 -9.82 2.96 -2.51
CA ASP A 75 -10.78 1.97 -3.00
C ASP A 75 -10.09 1.05 -3.99
N ILE A 76 -9.68 -0.13 -3.51
CA ILE A 76 -8.84 -1.06 -4.28
C ILE A 76 -9.62 -1.82 -5.38
N CYS A 77 -10.93 -1.62 -5.47
CA CYS A 77 -11.80 -2.28 -6.43
C CYS A 77 -12.22 -1.37 -7.58
N ARG A 78 -11.76 -0.11 -7.61
CA ARG A 78 -12.14 0.87 -8.63
C ARG A 78 -10.96 1.37 -9.47
N LEU A 79 -11.26 1.67 -10.72
CA LEU A 79 -10.41 2.44 -11.63
C LEU A 79 -10.85 3.92 -11.67
N PRO A 80 -9.94 4.85 -11.97
CA PRO A 80 -8.49 4.66 -12.11
C PRO A 80 -7.83 4.38 -10.76
N VAL A 81 -6.60 3.84 -10.77
CA VAL A 81 -5.80 3.67 -9.54
C VAL A 81 -5.55 5.04 -8.91
N HIS A 82 -5.95 5.24 -7.67
CA HIS A 82 -5.87 6.55 -7.02
C HIS A 82 -5.72 6.49 -5.50
N ILE A 83 -5.24 7.59 -4.92
CA ILE A 83 -5.14 7.83 -3.48
C ILE A 83 -6.02 9.03 -3.14
N LYS A 84 -6.98 8.88 -2.23
CA LYS A 84 -7.68 10.02 -1.63
C LYS A 84 -6.97 10.41 -0.34
N TYR A 85 -6.69 11.69 -0.17
CA TYR A 85 -5.95 12.21 0.98
C TYR A 85 -6.63 13.46 1.54
N GLY A 86 -6.77 13.53 2.86
CA GLY A 86 -7.35 14.67 3.57
C GLY A 86 -8.49 14.29 4.51
N THR A 87 -8.71 15.13 5.53
CA THR A 87 -9.74 14.97 6.56
C THR A 87 -10.96 15.87 6.34
N GLY A 88 -10.90 16.80 5.39
CA GLY A 88 -11.96 17.74 5.03
C GLY A 88 -12.07 17.91 3.52
N ALA A 89 -11.36 18.89 2.95
CA ALA A 89 -11.10 18.90 1.51
C ALA A 89 -10.24 17.67 1.16
N VAL A 90 -10.69 16.88 0.19
CA VAL A 90 -10.06 15.62 -0.21
C VAL A 90 -9.34 15.82 -1.54
N ASP A 91 -8.02 15.68 -1.51
CA ASP A 91 -7.19 15.64 -2.71
C ASP A 91 -7.20 14.22 -3.29
N ILE A 92 -7.25 14.12 -4.63
CA ILE A 92 -7.25 12.84 -5.34
C ILE A 92 -6.03 12.77 -6.24
N TYR A 93 -5.10 11.88 -5.89
CA TYR A 93 -3.90 11.63 -6.70
C TYR A 93 -4.12 10.39 -7.55
N LYS A 94 -4.11 10.55 -8.87
CA LYS A 94 -4.33 9.45 -9.83
C LYS A 94 -2.99 8.92 -10.35
N ARG A 95 -2.90 7.61 -10.49
CA ARG A 95 -1.76 6.96 -11.12
C ARG A 95 -1.73 7.25 -12.61
N LYS A 96 -0.60 7.76 -13.11
CA LYS A 96 -0.32 7.97 -14.55
C LYS A 96 0.67 6.95 -15.14
N GLY A 97 1.42 6.24 -14.29
CA GLY A 97 2.43 5.28 -14.74
C GLY A 97 3.01 4.48 -13.58
N SER A 98 4.11 3.77 -13.82
CA SER A 98 4.88 3.12 -12.74
C SER A 98 5.66 4.15 -11.94
N CYS A 99 5.78 3.95 -10.63
CA CYS A 99 6.64 4.77 -9.78
C CYS A 99 8.04 4.16 -9.73
N PRO A 100 9.09 4.85 -10.22
CA PRO A 100 10.44 4.30 -10.18
C PRO A 100 10.90 4.11 -8.72
N PRO A 101 11.55 2.98 -8.38
CA PRO A 101 12.00 2.69 -7.02
C PRO A 101 13.00 3.73 -6.48
N TYR A 102 13.73 4.41 -7.36
CA TYR A 102 14.77 5.38 -7.01
C TYR A 102 14.54 6.79 -7.57
N ALA A 103 13.34 7.13 -8.04
CA ALA A 103 13.06 8.53 -8.38
C ALA A 103 13.23 9.36 -7.11
N SER A 104 14.10 10.37 -7.12
CA SER A 104 14.25 11.28 -5.98
C SER A 104 12.90 11.91 -5.64
N ASP A 105 12.73 12.39 -4.41
CA ASP A 105 11.48 13.04 -3.97
C ASP A 105 11.10 14.24 -4.86
N ALA A 106 12.05 14.77 -5.63
CA ALA A 106 11.86 15.86 -6.59
C ALA A 106 11.47 15.42 -8.02
N VAL A 107 11.57 14.14 -8.39
CA VAL A 107 11.46 13.66 -9.79
C VAL A 107 10.24 12.73 -10.03
N GLY A 108 9.50 12.38 -8.97
CA GLY A 108 8.23 11.65 -9.09
C GLY A 108 7.02 12.56 -9.33
N ASN A 109 6.00 12.05 -10.03
CA ASN A 109 4.69 12.73 -10.04
C ASN A 109 4.08 12.76 -8.63
N GLU A 110 3.12 13.66 -8.38
CA GLU A 110 2.49 13.85 -7.05
C GLU A 110 1.92 12.53 -6.47
N TYR A 111 1.40 11.66 -7.34
CA TYR A 111 0.95 10.33 -6.97
C TYR A 111 2.07 9.48 -6.35
N CYS A 112 3.24 9.42 -6.98
CA CYS A 112 4.36 8.63 -6.48
C CYS A 112 4.92 9.18 -5.16
N GLN A 113 4.93 10.50 -4.97
CA GLN A 113 5.30 11.10 -3.68
C GLN A 113 4.32 10.69 -2.58
N LYS A 114 3.01 10.74 -2.87
CA LYS A 114 1.95 10.36 -1.92
C LYS A 114 1.94 8.86 -1.61
N LEU A 115 2.24 8.02 -2.59
CA LEU A 115 2.43 6.60 -2.40
C LEU A 115 3.61 6.32 -1.45
N LYS A 116 4.78 6.90 -1.71
CA LYS A 116 5.95 6.74 -0.82
C LYS A 116 5.67 7.23 0.61
N GLU A 117 4.98 8.35 0.75
CA GLU A 117 4.56 8.88 2.05
C GLU A 117 3.69 7.87 2.81
N LEU A 118 2.68 7.30 2.14
CA LEU A 118 1.78 6.30 2.71
C LEU A 118 2.51 5.01 3.08
N GLU A 119 3.40 4.51 2.22
CA GLU A 119 4.17 3.29 2.45
C GLU A 119 5.10 3.44 3.64
N LYS A 120 5.87 4.54 3.67
CA LYS A 120 6.74 4.85 4.80
C LYS A 120 5.96 4.92 6.09
N LEU A 121 4.78 5.54 6.08
CA LEU A 121 3.90 5.62 7.24
C LEU A 121 3.40 4.26 7.73
N ILE A 122 2.96 3.38 6.83
CA ILE A 122 2.52 2.03 7.20
C ILE A 122 3.66 1.19 7.76
N LEU A 123 4.87 1.33 7.22
CA LEU A 123 6.06 0.66 7.74
C LEU A 123 6.43 1.22 9.11
N ASP A 124 6.65 2.55 9.19
CA ASP A 124 7.24 3.21 10.34
C ASP A 124 6.28 3.27 11.55
N GLU A 125 5.00 3.56 11.34
CA GLU A 125 4.01 3.73 12.43
C GLU A 125 3.16 2.46 12.64
N GLY A 126 3.20 1.52 11.69
CA GLY A 126 2.42 0.29 11.70
C GLY A 126 3.28 -0.94 11.92
N LEU A 127 3.86 -1.48 10.85
CA LEU A 127 4.53 -2.79 10.87
C LEU A 127 5.66 -2.90 11.90
N ILE A 128 6.40 -1.82 12.16
CA ILE A 128 7.46 -1.81 13.18
C ILE A 128 6.91 -1.98 14.60
N PHE A 129 5.71 -1.46 14.89
CA PHE A 129 5.17 -1.37 16.25
C PHE A 129 3.95 -2.27 16.50
N ALA A 130 3.33 -2.81 15.45
CA ALA A 130 2.15 -3.65 15.54
C ALA A 130 2.46 -4.98 16.26
N LYS A 131 1.57 -5.37 17.18
CA LYS A 131 1.76 -6.56 18.01
C LYS A 131 1.20 -7.83 17.37
N GLY A 132 1.77 -8.96 17.77
CA GLY A 132 1.36 -10.30 17.34
C GLY A 132 2.07 -10.78 16.08
N LEU A 133 1.57 -11.86 15.50
CA LEU A 133 2.20 -12.53 14.35
C LEU A 133 1.74 -11.88 13.05
N LYS A 134 2.69 -11.60 12.15
CA LYS A 134 2.42 -11.05 10.82
C LYS A 134 1.45 -11.93 10.01
N GLU A 135 1.47 -13.23 10.27
CA GLU A 135 0.68 -14.24 9.60
C GLU A 135 -0.73 -14.42 10.20
N ASP A 136 -1.08 -13.73 11.29
CA ASP A 136 -2.37 -13.85 11.96
C ASP A 136 -3.24 -12.58 11.75
N LEU A 137 -4.31 -12.69 10.96
CA LEU A 137 -5.28 -11.60 10.73
C LEU A 137 -6.06 -11.17 11.98
N ASN A 138 -6.00 -11.93 13.08
CA ASN A 138 -6.58 -11.49 14.34
C ASN A 138 -5.66 -10.52 15.09
N SER A 139 -4.35 -10.58 14.82
CA SER A 139 -3.35 -9.70 15.42
C SER A 139 -3.30 -8.32 14.76
N GLU A 140 -2.76 -7.33 15.47
CA GLU A 140 -2.52 -6.00 14.92
C GLU A 140 -1.54 -6.09 13.74
N HIS A 141 -0.47 -6.87 13.89
CA HIS A 141 0.58 -7.01 12.89
C HIS A 141 0.03 -7.61 11.59
N GLY A 142 -0.72 -8.71 11.67
CA GLY A 142 -1.29 -9.34 10.48
C GLY A 142 -2.32 -8.47 9.77
N LYS A 143 -3.14 -7.71 10.51
CA LYS A 143 -4.07 -6.73 9.92
C LYS A 143 -3.34 -5.62 9.17
N VAL A 144 -2.32 -5.01 9.79
CA VAL A 144 -1.51 -3.96 9.13
C VAL A 144 -0.76 -4.52 7.93
N TYR A 145 -0.23 -5.73 8.02
CA TYR A 145 0.47 -6.40 6.93
C TYR A 145 -0.46 -6.72 5.76
N CYS A 146 -1.69 -7.15 6.03
CA CYS A 146 -2.71 -7.32 5.00
C CYS A 146 -3.00 -6.01 4.26
N ILE A 147 -3.20 -4.88 4.97
CA ILE A 147 -3.35 -3.56 4.35
C ILE A 147 -2.14 -3.22 3.48
N TYR A 148 -0.92 -3.44 3.98
CA TYR A 148 0.31 -3.17 3.24
C TYR A 148 0.34 -3.95 1.91
N LEU A 149 0.03 -5.25 1.93
CA LEU A 149 0.00 -6.07 0.71
C LEU A 149 -1.03 -5.57 -0.32
N LEU A 150 -2.24 -5.23 0.12
CA LEU A 150 -3.28 -4.70 -0.76
C LEU A 150 -2.90 -3.34 -1.36
N LEU A 151 -2.27 -2.47 -0.57
CA LEU A 151 -1.77 -1.18 -1.05
C LEU A 151 -0.64 -1.37 -2.07
N GLN A 152 0.29 -2.31 -1.86
CA GLN A 152 1.34 -2.62 -2.84
C GLN A 152 0.72 -3.07 -4.16
N GLY A 153 -0.15 -4.09 -4.14
CA GLY A 153 -0.76 -4.60 -5.36
C GLY A 153 -1.59 -3.54 -6.09
N TYR A 154 -2.45 -2.78 -5.38
CA TYR A 154 -3.28 -1.75 -6.02
C TYR A 154 -2.45 -0.55 -6.49
N LEU A 155 -1.70 0.08 -5.58
CA LEU A 155 -1.06 1.37 -5.86
C LEU A 155 0.26 1.25 -6.63
N ARG A 156 1.09 0.23 -6.36
CA ARG A 156 2.32 0.00 -7.14
C ARG A 156 2.06 -0.80 -8.39
N ASP A 157 1.37 -1.92 -8.28
CA ASP A 157 1.30 -2.89 -9.39
C ASP A 157 0.09 -2.64 -10.29
N GLY A 158 -0.94 -1.96 -9.78
CA GLY A 158 -2.12 -1.57 -10.55
C GLY A 158 -3.15 -2.69 -10.61
N ILE A 159 -3.04 -3.64 -9.70
CA ILE A 159 -3.96 -4.75 -9.54
C ILE A 159 -5.27 -4.22 -9.01
N ILE A 160 -6.36 -4.45 -9.74
CA ILE A 160 -7.71 -4.11 -9.30
C ILE A 160 -8.32 -5.36 -8.69
N TYR A 161 -8.80 -5.26 -7.45
CA TYR A 161 -9.39 -6.40 -6.75
C TYR A 161 -10.89 -6.47 -6.97
N GLY A 162 -11.44 -7.69 -7.02
CA GLY A 162 -12.89 -7.90 -7.10
C GLY A 162 -13.58 -7.71 -5.75
N PRO A 163 -14.81 -7.15 -5.71
CA PRO A 163 -15.56 -6.89 -4.48
C PRO A 163 -15.90 -8.16 -3.68
N GLU A 164 -15.93 -9.33 -4.33
CA GLU A 164 -16.14 -10.62 -3.67
C GLU A 164 -14.86 -11.42 -3.44
N SER A 165 -13.68 -10.80 -3.53
CA SER A 165 -12.39 -11.49 -3.31
C SER A 165 -12.07 -12.60 -4.31
N LYS A 166 -12.86 -12.71 -5.39
CA LYS A 166 -12.83 -13.85 -6.33
C LYS A 166 -11.97 -13.61 -7.58
N SER A 167 -11.56 -12.37 -7.86
CA SER A 167 -10.81 -12.05 -9.06
C SER A 167 -9.82 -10.90 -8.86
N ILE A 168 -8.64 -11.05 -9.46
CA ILE A 168 -7.71 -9.98 -9.75
C ILE A 168 -8.01 -9.55 -11.19
N PHE A 169 -8.45 -8.31 -11.39
CA PHE A 169 -8.56 -7.73 -12.73
C PHE A 169 -7.18 -7.19 -13.12
N PRO A 170 -6.55 -7.71 -14.20
CA PRO A 170 -5.32 -7.17 -14.74
C PRO A 170 -5.63 -5.89 -15.53
N GLY A 171 -6.15 -4.87 -14.85
CA GLY A 171 -6.33 -3.54 -15.41
C GLY A 171 -5.00 -2.82 -15.43
N VAL A 172 -4.02 -3.31 -16.20
CA VAL A 172 -2.81 -2.52 -16.46
C VAL A 172 -3.27 -1.28 -17.23
N VAL A 173 -3.15 -0.12 -16.59
CA VAL A 173 -3.34 1.17 -17.25
C VAL A 173 -2.19 1.31 -18.24
N ILE A 174 -2.40 0.86 -19.47
CA ILE A 174 -1.51 1.18 -20.59
C ILE A 174 -1.92 2.58 -21.04
N GLU A 175 -1.24 3.60 -20.53
CA GLU A 175 -1.40 4.96 -21.05
C GLU A 175 -0.91 4.92 -22.51
N LYS A 176 -1.80 5.18 -23.46
CA LYS A 176 -1.40 5.43 -24.84
C LYS A 176 -0.55 6.70 -24.81
N VAL A 177 0.77 6.54 -24.85
CA VAL A 177 1.67 7.65 -25.15
C VAL A 177 1.32 8.11 -26.55
N GLU A 178 0.59 9.21 -26.68
CA GLU A 178 0.46 9.88 -27.96
C GLU A 178 1.87 10.32 -28.38
N VAL A 179 2.44 9.59 -29.34
CA VAL A 179 3.67 9.99 -29.99
C VAL A 179 3.35 11.30 -30.69
N VAL A 180 3.83 12.41 -30.12
CA VAL A 180 3.80 13.71 -30.78
C VAL A 180 4.68 13.56 -32.02
N GLU A 181 4.06 13.44 -33.19
CA GLU A 181 4.79 13.47 -34.46
C GLU A 181 5.63 14.76 -34.50
N PRO A 182 6.93 14.67 -34.81
CA PRO A 182 7.74 15.86 -34.97
C PRO A 182 7.15 16.70 -36.10
N LEU A 183 6.83 17.95 -35.78
CA LEU A 183 6.40 18.96 -36.75
C LEU A 183 7.38 18.97 -37.91
N LYS A 184 6.91 18.58 -39.10
CA LYS A 184 7.66 18.78 -40.34
C LYS A 184 7.93 20.28 -40.48
N GLU A 185 9.20 20.67 -40.36
CA GLU A 185 9.65 21.97 -40.81
C GLU A 185 9.35 22.07 -42.32
N GLU A 186 8.44 22.97 -42.68
CA GLU A 186 8.26 23.38 -44.07
C GLU A 186 9.52 24.15 -44.49
N GLU A 187 10.38 23.46 -45.23
CA GLU A 187 11.51 24.04 -45.92
C GLU A 187 11.00 25.04 -46.97
N LYS A 188 11.00 26.33 -46.61
CA LYS A 188 10.70 27.42 -47.54
C LYS A 188 11.77 27.44 -48.64
N SER A 189 11.43 26.84 -49.79
CA SER A 189 12.18 26.97 -51.04
C SER A 189 12.25 28.45 -51.45
N ALA A 190 13.44 29.02 -51.35
CA ALA A 190 13.73 30.36 -51.87
C ALA A 190 13.71 30.32 -53.41
N THR A 191 12.80 31.09 -54.00
CA THR A 191 12.79 31.34 -55.44
C THR A 191 13.92 32.29 -55.81
N PRO A 192 14.79 31.98 -56.78
CA PRO A 192 15.80 32.93 -57.24
C PRO A 192 15.13 34.05 -58.04
N SER A 193 15.34 35.28 -57.59
CA SER A 193 15.00 36.52 -58.29
C SER A 193 15.80 36.62 -59.58
N SER A 194 15.12 36.51 -60.73
CA SER A 194 15.65 36.92 -62.02
C SER A 194 15.46 38.44 -62.18
N SER A 195 16.55 39.20 -62.25
CA SER A 195 16.51 40.58 -62.70
C SER A 195 17.85 40.98 -63.32
N PHE A 196 17.77 41.17 -64.64
CA PHE A 196 18.52 42.05 -65.56
C PHE A 196 20.05 42.04 -65.58
#